data_AF-A0A963SE14-F1
#
_entry.id   AF-A0A963SE14-F1
#
_cell.length_a   1.000
_cell.length_b   1.000
_cell.length_c   1.000
_cell.angle_alpha   90.00
_cell.angle_beta   90.00
_cell.angle_gamma   90.00
#
_symmetry.space_group_name_H-M   'P 1'
#
loop_
_entity.id
_entity.type
_entity.pdbx_description
1 polymer ?
#
loop_
_entity_poly.entity_id
_entity_poly.type
_entity_poly.pdbx_seq_one_letter_code
_entity_poly.pdbx_strand_id
1 'polypeptide(L)'
;MRVILAALALAVSGVPVAANDDRAAWHPVDAETGRIAEIDGLEALAASFPDSGSVRLRLFNAQLGAEQGEAALASLRWLADRGYVFSEAARGQIPELIGVAFAERAKALLLPPAQPIVTSEIVATVPKEAGLVESVVVPASDGIFAATSVSERTVWFVTDDGEQLAMEIPGAGNLSGIVSDDVRNVGWVASGHIDGSEDGDAFFAGLIGITNDPDQFLRVAAPVGVNLSDLHIADDGTVYASDPLGGGIYRMKAGSSTLETLIAPGTFRSPQGLASSADGGRLYVSDYRYGIALVDLDTGLVTRLASDVPAILDGVDGLWRHGDRLIAVQNGTSPMRISAFRLSDDGLRVVEAEVLERKNPEWTEPLSGSIREDALYYVGNGQWDRFEAGKPVDGKPAVPTQIRRLKL
;
A
#
# COMPACT_ATOMS: atom_id res chain seq x y z
N MET A 1 -22.01 76.71 -4.85
CA MET A 1 -23.17 75.87 -4.49
C MET A 1 -23.04 74.55 -5.25
N ARG A 2 -22.70 73.45 -4.56
CA ARG A 2 -22.99 72.01 -4.83
C ARG A 2 -22.63 71.47 -6.25
N VAL A 3 -21.94 70.34 -6.47
CA VAL A 3 -21.95 69.01 -5.83
C VAL A 3 -20.63 68.31 -6.20
N ILE A 4 -19.98 67.65 -5.23
CA ILE A 4 -18.90 66.68 -5.47
C ILE A 4 -19.59 65.33 -5.75
N LEU A 5 -19.42 64.76 -6.94
CA LEU A 5 -19.79 63.38 -7.23
C LEU A 5 -18.57 62.48 -6.97
N ALA A 6 -18.67 61.64 -5.94
CA ALA A 6 -17.75 60.53 -5.72
C ALA A 6 -18.12 59.37 -6.66
N ALA A 7 -17.19 58.94 -7.50
CA ALA A 7 -17.33 57.74 -8.31
C ALA A 7 -16.99 56.52 -7.43
N LEU A 8 -17.99 55.70 -7.12
CA LEU A 8 -17.81 54.40 -6.49
C LEU A 8 -17.33 53.41 -7.56
N ALA A 9 -16.07 52.98 -7.48
CA ALA A 9 -15.59 51.84 -8.24
C ALA A 9 -16.15 50.56 -7.59
N LEU A 10 -17.08 49.88 -8.25
CA LEU A 10 -17.43 48.51 -7.89
C LEU A 10 -16.26 47.60 -8.30
N ALA A 11 -15.43 47.23 -7.33
CA ALA A 11 -14.57 46.08 -7.45
C ALA A 11 -15.46 44.84 -7.41
N VAL A 12 -15.66 44.19 -8.57
CA VAL A 12 -16.21 42.85 -8.63
C VAL A 12 -15.11 41.92 -8.12
N SER A 13 -15.16 41.59 -6.83
CA SER A 13 -14.42 40.48 -6.26
C SER A 13 -14.96 39.21 -6.91
N GLY A 14 -14.26 38.69 -7.92
CA GLY A 14 -14.49 37.34 -8.42
C GLY A 14 -14.24 36.36 -7.29
N VAL A 15 -15.31 35.85 -6.68
CA VAL A 15 -15.23 34.62 -5.89
C VAL A 15 -14.78 33.54 -6.87
N PRO A 16 -13.68 32.82 -6.62
CA PRO A 16 -13.35 31.68 -7.45
C PRO A 16 -14.53 30.72 -7.32
N VAL A 17 -15.18 30.44 -8.44
CA VAL A 17 -16.14 29.33 -8.52
C VAL A 17 -15.29 28.10 -8.23
N ALA A 18 -15.41 27.56 -7.02
CA ALA A 18 -14.90 26.24 -6.72
C ALA A 18 -15.51 25.31 -7.78
N ALA A 19 -14.65 24.69 -8.59
CA ALA A 19 -15.07 23.56 -9.40
C ALA A 19 -15.78 22.61 -8.43
N ASN A 20 -17.07 22.39 -8.65
CA ASN A 20 -17.84 21.47 -7.83
C ASN A 20 -17.21 20.11 -8.09
N ASP A 21 -16.40 19.67 -7.13
CA ASP A 21 -15.63 18.47 -7.24
C ASP A 21 -16.57 17.29 -6.96
N ASP A 22 -17.22 16.78 -8.00
CA ASP A 22 -18.13 15.63 -7.93
C ASP A 22 -17.38 14.31 -7.58
N ARG A 23 -16.10 14.37 -7.21
CA ARG A 23 -15.33 13.24 -6.68
C ARG A 23 -15.92 12.80 -5.33
N ALA A 24 -16.09 11.49 -5.17
CA ALA A 24 -16.49 10.93 -3.89
C ALA A 24 -15.37 11.18 -2.86
N ALA A 25 -15.67 12.00 -1.86
CA ALA A 25 -14.79 12.22 -0.71
C ALA A 25 -14.40 10.89 -0.07
N TRP A 26 -13.18 10.82 0.46
CA TRP A 26 -12.75 9.64 1.21
C TRP A 26 -13.64 9.48 2.44
N HIS A 27 -14.25 8.32 2.59
CA HIS A 27 -15.11 8.04 3.73
C HIS A 27 -14.22 7.87 4.97
N PRO A 28 -14.53 8.55 6.10
CA PRO A 28 -13.76 8.37 7.33
C PRO A 28 -13.77 6.91 7.78
N VAL A 29 -12.61 6.41 8.20
CA VAL A 29 -12.46 5.02 8.66
C VAL A 29 -11.69 4.98 9.97
N ASP A 30 -12.09 4.07 10.84
CA ASP A 30 -11.49 3.88 12.16
C ASP A 30 -11.42 2.38 12.53
N ALA A 31 -11.01 2.10 13.76
CA ALA A 31 -10.95 0.74 14.27
C ALA A 31 -12.33 0.05 14.32
N GLU A 32 -13.41 0.79 14.58
CA GLU A 32 -14.78 0.26 14.65
C GLU A 32 -15.32 -0.06 13.24
N THR A 33 -14.88 0.65 12.21
CA THR A 33 -15.24 0.38 10.81
C THR A 33 -14.87 -1.06 10.42
N GLY A 34 -13.73 -1.56 10.91
CA GLY A 34 -13.29 -2.94 10.72
C GLY A 34 -14.17 -3.98 11.43
N ARG A 35 -14.97 -3.58 12.42
CA ARG A 35 -15.84 -4.46 13.22
C ARG A 35 -17.29 -4.49 12.74
N ILE A 36 -17.67 -3.64 11.79
CA ILE A 36 -19.01 -3.66 11.18
C ILE A 36 -19.29 -5.08 10.63
N ALA A 37 -20.33 -5.73 11.14
CA ALA A 37 -20.71 -7.09 10.74
C ALA A 37 -22.17 -7.18 10.24
N GLU A 38 -23.01 -6.22 10.64
CA GLU A 38 -24.41 -6.17 10.21
C GLU A 38 -24.52 -5.82 8.72
N ILE A 39 -25.49 -6.44 8.03
CA ILE A 39 -25.66 -6.33 6.58
C ILE A 39 -25.84 -4.88 6.14
N ASP A 40 -26.76 -4.13 6.75
CA ASP A 40 -27.00 -2.72 6.39
C ASP A 40 -25.74 -1.86 6.52
N GLY A 41 -24.93 -2.13 7.55
CA GLY A 41 -23.64 -1.46 7.75
C GLY A 41 -22.61 -1.83 6.68
N LEU A 42 -22.56 -3.11 6.29
CA LEU A 42 -21.68 -3.60 5.24
C LEU A 42 -22.12 -3.13 3.84
N GLU A 43 -23.43 -2.95 3.60
CA GLU A 43 -23.95 -2.36 2.37
C GLU A 43 -23.58 -0.87 2.26
N ALA A 44 -23.74 -0.11 3.34
CA ALA A 44 -23.29 1.27 3.40
C ALA A 44 -21.77 1.38 3.20
N LEU A 45 -21.00 0.50 3.83
CA LEU A 45 -19.55 0.45 3.68
C LEU A 45 -19.14 0.09 2.24
N ALA A 46 -19.85 -0.85 1.61
CA ALA A 46 -19.62 -1.22 0.20
C ALA A 46 -20.02 -0.11 -0.78
N ALA A 47 -20.93 0.80 -0.41
CA ALA A 47 -21.22 1.99 -1.19
C ALA A 47 -20.11 3.06 -1.07
N SER A 48 -19.52 3.21 0.12
CA SER A 48 -18.37 4.08 0.36
C SER A 48 -17.09 3.57 -0.31
N PHE A 49 -16.89 2.25 -0.32
CA PHE A 49 -15.71 1.58 -0.89
C PHE A 49 -16.13 0.54 -1.96
N PRO A 50 -16.67 0.98 -3.10
CA PRO A 50 -17.28 0.10 -4.10
C PRO A 50 -16.30 -0.81 -4.83
N ASP A 51 -14.99 -0.53 -4.72
CA ASP A 51 -13.90 -1.27 -5.35
C ASP A 51 -13.08 -2.10 -4.33
N SER A 52 -13.55 -2.21 -3.07
CA SER A 52 -12.91 -3.03 -2.03
C SER A 52 -13.40 -4.49 -2.09
N GLY A 53 -12.47 -5.40 -2.34
CA GLY A 53 -12.72 -6.84 -2.32
C GLY A 53 -12.98 -7.35 -0.90
N SER A 54 -12.28 -6.81 0.10
CA SER A 54 -12.43 -7.23 1.49
C SER A 54 -13.78 -6.84 2.08
N VAL A 55 -14.29 -5.64 1.78
CA VAL A 55 -15.63 -5.19 2.17
C VAL A 55 -16.70 -6.04 1.49
N ARG A 56 -16.55 -6.32 0.18
CA ARG A 56 -17.52 -7.17 -0.53
C ARG A 56 -17.54 -8.60 0.02
N LEU A 57 -16.38 -9.16 0.37
CA LEU A 57 -16.29 -10.50 0.96
C LEU A 57 -16.98 -10.57 2.34
N ARG A 58 -16.80 -9.54 3.18
CA ARG A 58 -17.52 -9.43 4.46
C ARG A 58 -19.04 -9.38 4.24
N LEU A 59 -19.50 -8.56 3.30
CA LEU A 59 -20.92 -8.46 2.94
C LEU A 59 -21.47 -9.80 2.43
N PHE A 60 -20.74 -10.47 1.54
CA PHE A 60 -21.11 -11.79 1.04
C PHE A 60 -21.28 -12.81 2.16
N ASN A 61 -20.33 -12.89 3.10
CA ASN A 61 -20.39 -13.81 4.23
C ASN A 61 -21.56 -13.50 5.18
N ALA A 62 -21.83 -12.22 5.45
CA ALA A 62 -22.99 -11.82 6.24
C ALA A 62 -24.32 -12.20 5.57
N GLN A 63 -24.42 -11.99 4.24
CA GLN A 63 -25.59 -12.37 3.45
C GLN A 63 -25.80 -13.89 3.41
N LEU A 64 -24.73 -14.69 3.34
CA LEU A 64 -24.80 -16.15 3.48
C LEU A 64 -25.33 -16.55 4.87
N GLY A 65 -24.79 -15.96 5.94
CA GLY A 65 -25.20 -16.25 7.31
C GLY A 65 -26.64 -15.87 7.61
N ALA A 66 -27.18 -14.86 6.93
CA ALA A 66 -28.58 -14.43 7.01
C ALA A 66 -29.49 -15.09 5.96
N GLU A 67 -29.01 -16.09 5.23
CA GLU A 67 -29.76 -16.82 4.19
C GLU A 67 -30.34 -15.93 3.07
N GLN A 68 -29.68 -14.79 2.78
CA GLN A 68 -30.08 -13.84 1.73
C GLN A 68 -29.52 -14.24 0.36
N GLY A 69 -29.97 -15.37 -0.18
CA GLY A 69 -29.36 -16.01 -1.36
C GLY A 69 -29.24 -15.13 -2.61
N GLU A 70 -30.25 -14.31 -2.95
CA GLU A 70 -30.15 -13.41 -4.11
C GLU A 70 -29.10 -12.30 -3.91
N ALA A 71 -29.04 -11.71 -2.71
CA ALA A 71 -28.05 -10.68 -2.38
C ALA A 71 -26.63 -11.28 -2.35
N ALA A 72 -26.48 -12.47 -1.77
CA ALA A 72 -25.23 -13.23 -1.77
C ALA A 72 -24.77 -13.56 -3.21
N LEU A 73 -25.68 -13.95 -4.12
CA LEU A 73 -25.36 -14.16 -5.53
C LEU A 73 -24.87 -12.89 -6.23
N ALA A 74 -25.44 -11.72 -5.90
CA ALA A 74 -24.98 -10.44 -6.44
C ALA A 74 -23.56 -10.12 -5.97
N SER A 75 -23.26 -10.30 -4.68
CA SER A 75 -21.92 -10.13 -4.13
C SER A 75 -20.92 -11.13 -4.71
N LEU A 76 -21.33 -12.39 -4.90
CA LEU A 76 -20.50 -13.42 -5.53
C LEU A 76 -20.18 -13.08 -6.99
N ARG A 77 -21.16 -12.58 -7.76
CA ARG A 77 -20.93 -12.11 -9.13
C ARG A 77 -19.93 -10.96 -9.17
N TRP A 78 -20.09 -9.97 -8.28
CA TRP A 78 -19.16 -8.85 -8.19
C TRP A 78 -17.72 -9.32 -7.96
N LEU A 79 -17.52 -10.31 -7.08
CA LEU A 79 -16.21 -10.91 -6.78
C LEU A 79 -15.65 -11.67 -7.99
N ALA A 80 -16.49 -12.45 -8.66
CA ALA A 80 -16.11 -13.21 -9.86
C ALA A 80 -15.70 -12.30 -11.03
N ASP A 81 -16.46 -11.23 -11.28
CA ASP A 81 -16.17 -10.25 -12.33
C ASP A 81 -14.83 -9.53 -12.13
N ARG A 82 -14.29 -9.57 -10.90
CA ARG A 82 -13.00 -8.98 -10.50
C ARG A 82 -11.91 -10.02 -10.24
N GLY A 83 -12.14 -11.27 -10.65
CA GLY A 83 -11.14 -12.33 -10.60
C GLY A 83 -10.85 -12.90 -9.21
N TYR A 84 -11.70 -12.65 -8.21
CA TYR A 84 -11.52 -13.22 -6.88
C TYR A 84 -11.76 -14.73 -6.89
N VAL A 85 -10.79 -15.49 -6.38
CA VAL A 85 -10.85 -16.95 -6.33
C VAL A 85 -10.96 -17.41 -4.88
N PHE A 86 -12.06 -18.10 -4.57
CA PHE A 86 -12.27 -18.74 -3.28
C PHE A 86 -11.39 -19.99 -3.11
N SER A 87 -11.04 -20.31 -1.85
CA SER A 87 -10.34 -21.55 -1.51
C SER A 87 -11.13 -22.78 -1.97
N GLU A 88 -10.45 -23.92 -2.12
CA GLU A 88 -11.12 -25.17 -2.50
C GLU A 88 -12.25 -25.55 -1.52
N ALA A 89 -11.99 -25.43 -0.22
CA ALA A 89 -13.00 -25.65 0.81
C ALA A 89 -14.21 -24.73 0.64
N ALA A 90 -13.98 -23.42 0.47
CA ALA A 90 -15.05 -22.45 0.30
C ALA A 90 -15.86 -22.70 -0.98
N ARG A 91 -15.21 -23.05 -2.10
CA ARG A 91 -15.92 -23.40 -3.36
C ARG A 91 -16.82 -24.62 -3.19
N GLY A 92 -16.45 -25.58 -2.33
CA GLY A 92 -17.29 -26.72 -1.99
C GLY A 92 -18.48 -26.35 -1.08
N GLN A 93 -18.27 -25.46 -0.12
CA GLN A 93 -19.27 -25.10 0.89
C GLN A 93 -20.30 -24.06 0.40
N ILE A 94 -19.88 -23.08 -0.41
CA ILE A 94 -20.75 -21.96 -0.83
C ILE A 94 -22.07 -22.43 -1.48
N PRO A 95 -22.09 -23.42 -2.42
CA PRO A 95 -23.34 -23.87 -3.02
C PRO A 95 -24.33 -24.50 -2.04
N GLU A 96 -23.84 -25.05 -0.92
CA GLU A 96 -24.68 -25.60 0.15
C GLU A 96 -25.21 -24.47 1.04
N LEU A 97 -24.33 -23.56 1.45
CA LEU A 97 -24.64 -22.46 2.36
C LEU A 97 -25.59 -21.42 1.76
N ILE A 98 -25.49 -21.16 0.45
CA ILE A 98 -26.32 -20.15 -0.21
C ILE A 98 -27.77 -20.59 -0.40
N GLY A 99 -28.07 -21.88 -0.19
CA GLY A 99 -29.41 -22.46 -0.32
C GLY A 99 -29.65 -23.14 -1.68
N VAL A 100 -30.45 -24.22 -1.66
CA VAL A 100 -30.68 -25.13 -2.80
C VAL A 100 -31.17 -24.40 -4.05
N ALA A 101 -32.01 -23.36 -3.90
CA ALA A 101 -32.53 -22.59 -5.02
C ALA A 101 -31.45 -21.79 -5.78
N PHE A 102 -30.32 -21.51 -5.14
CA PHE A 102 -29.25 -20.66 -5.68
C PHE A 102 -27.96 -21.43 -6.00
N ALA A 103 -27.84 -22.69 -5.55
CA ALA A 103 -26.64 -23.51 -5.65
C ALA A 103 -26.04 -23.58 -7.06
N GLU A 104 -26.83 -23.85 -8.09
CA GLU A 104 -26.33 -23.95 -9.47
C GLU A 104 -25.86 -22.59 -10.02
N ARG A 105 -26.55 -21.50 -9.66
CA ARG A 105 -26.12 -20.13 -10.02
C ARG A 105 -24.84 -19.76 -9.30
N ALA A 106 -24.67 -20.17 -8.04
CA ALA A 106 -23.45 -19.93 -7.29
C ALA A 106 -22.26 -20.71 -7.88
N LYS A 107 -22.45 -22.00 -8.20
CA LYS A 107 -21.43 -22.83 -8.89
C LYS A 107 -20.96 -22.20 -10.18
N ALA A 108 -21.87 -21.62 -10.97
CA ALA A 108 -21.53 -20.94 -12.22
C ALA A 108 -20.71 -19.66 -12.04
N LEU A 109 -20.76 -19.03 -10.85
CA LEU A 109 -19.99 -17.83 -10.52
C LEU A 109 -18.67 -18.13 -9.79
N LEU A 110 -18.50 -19.32 -9.23
CA LEU A 110 -17.27 -19.70 -8.55
C LEU A 110 -16.17 -19.97 -9.59
N LEU A 111 -15.21 -19.05 -9.66
CA LEU A 111 -14.05 -19.20 -10.53
C LEU A 111 -13.24 -20.47 -10.17
N PRO A 112 -12.70 -21.18 -11.17
CA PRO A 112 -11.77 -22.28 -10.91
C PRO A 112 -10.47 -21.75 -10.27
N PRO A 113 -9.60 -22.64 -9.75
CA PRO A 113 -8.29 -22.23 -9.25
C PRO A 113 -7.54 -21.40 -10.30
N ALA A 114 -7.04 -20.23 -9.91
CA ALA A 114 -6.25 -19.40 -10.80
C ALA A 114 -5.02 -20.17 -11.31
N GLN A 115 -4.74 -20.05 -12.60
CA GLN A 115 -3.49 -20.53 -13.19
C GLN A 115 -2.37 -19.53 -12.86
N PRO A 116 -1.15 -19.99 -12.46
CA PRO A 116 -0.02 -19.11 -12.24
C PRO A 116 0.29 -18.25 -13.46
N ILE A 117 0.62 -16.99 -13.22
CA ILE A 117 1.34 -16.13 -14.17
C ILE A 117 2.64 -15.84 -13.46
N VAL A 118 3.78 -16.27 -14.02
CA VAL A 118 5.11 -16.13 -13.43
C VAL A 118 5.99 -15.45 -14.46
N THR A 119 6.31 -14.18 -14.21
CA THR A 119 7.01 -13.30 -15.15
C THR A 119 8.25 -12.69 -14.52
N SER A 120 8.34 -12.66 -13.19
CA SER A 120 9.54 -12.29 -12.45
C SER A 120 10.58 -13.40 -12.33
N GLU A 121 11.83 -12.98 -12.15
CA GLU A 121 12.98 -13.84 -11.83
C GLU A 121 13.58 -13.47 -10.47
N ILE A 122 14.23 -14.41 -9.80
CA ILE A 122 15.02 -14.13 -8.60
C ILE A 122 16.34 -13.52 -9.05
N VAL A 123 16.66 -12.32 -8.55
CA VAL A 123 17.90 -11.60 -8.89
C VAL A 123 18.88 -11.54 -7.73
N ALA A 124 18.41 -11.64 -6.49
CA ALA A 124 19.25 -11.73 -5.31
C ALA A 124 18.54 -12.50 -4.19
N THR A 125 19.30 -12.87 -3.16
CA THR A 125 18.75 -13.49 -1.95
C THR A 125 19.40 -12.85 -0.72
N VAL A 126 18.56 -12.43 0.22
CA VAL A 126 18.97 -11.96 1.55
C VAL A 126 19.02 -13.18 2.48
N PRO A 127 20.06 -13.35 3.30
CA PRO A 127 20.24 -14.56 4.09
C PRO A 127 19.16 -14.67 5.18
N LYS A 128 18.87 -15.88 5.67
CA LYS A 128 17.82 -16.12 6.68
C LYS A 128 18.10 -15.37 8.00
N GLU A 129 19.37 -15.07 8.26
CA GLU A 129 19.85 -14.30 9.40
C GLU A 129 19.35 -12.86 9.37
N ALA A 130 18.87 -12.36 8.22
CA ALA A 130 18.18 -11.07 8.13
C ALA A 130 16.76 -11.12 8.72
N GLY A 131 16.23 -12.29 9.06
CA GLY A 131 14.93 -12.43 9.68
C GLY A 131 13.78 -11.91 8.81
N LEU A 132 12.94 -11.03 9.36
CA LEU A 132 11.76 -10.50 8.68
C LEU A 132 12.14 -9.33 7.76
N VAL A 133 12.40 -9.64 6.50
CA VAL A 133 12.70 -8.64 5.45
C VAL A 133 11.42 -8.04 4.88
N GLU A 134 11.35 -6.71 4.78
CA GLU A 134 10.11 -5.99 4.45
C GLU A 134 10.13 -5.28 3.09
N SER A 135 11.20 -4.55 2.78
CA SER A 135 11.30 -3.76 1.55
C SER A 135 12.70 -3.86 0.95
N VAL A 136 12.79 -3.59 -0.35
CA VAL A 136 14.06 -3.54 -1.09
C VAL A 136 14.13 -2.32 -2.01
N VAL A 137 15.28 -1.66 -2.05
CA VAL A 137 15.59 -0.63 -3.03
C VAL A 137 16.80 -1.04 -3.88
N VAL A 138 16.78 -0.64 -5.14
CA VAL A 138 17.94 -0.69 -6.05
C VAL A 138 18.43 0.74 -6.28
N PRO A 139 19.48 1.20 -5.57
CA PRO A 139 20.06 2.53 -5.79
C PRO A 139 20.63 2.68 -7.21
N ALA A 140 20.98 3.90 -7.62
CA ALA A 140 21.64 4.12 -8.91
C ALA A 140 23.00 3.42 -9.07
N SER A 141 23.64 3.01 -7.98
CA SER A 141 24.83 2.17 -8.03
C SER A 141 24.47 0.78 -8.56
N ASP A 142 24.90 0.48 -9.79
CA ASP A 142 24.68 -0.82 -10.43
C ASP A 142 25.13 -1.96 -9.52
N GLY A 143 24.27 -2.98 -9.41
CA GLY A 143 24.57 -4.25 -8.78
C GLY A 143 24.60 -4.25 -7.27
N ILE A 144 23.90 -3.32 -6.61
CA ILE A 144 23.66 -3.32 -5.17
C ILE A 144 22.15 -3.27 -4.89
N PHE A 145 21.66 -4.18 -4.06
CA PHE A 145 20.34 -4.17 -3.47
C PHE A 145 20.47 -3.79 -2.00
N ALA A 146 19.59 -2.92 -1.50
CA ALA A 146 19.48 -2.64 -0.07
C ALA A 146 18.11 -3.09 0.43
N ALA A 147 18.08 -3.99 1.41
CA ALA A 147 16.86 -4.55 1.96
C ALA A 147 16.77 -4.28 3.47
N THR A 148 15.57 -3.97 3.95
CA THR A 148 15.33 -3.68 5.38
C THR A 148 14.91 -4.92 6.12
N SER A 149 15.35 -5.03 7.38
CA SER A 149 14.91 -6.07 8.33
C SER A 149 14.14 -5.45 9.49
N VAL A 150 12.90 -5.89 9.66
CA VAL A 150 12.00 -5.51 10.75
C VAL A 150 12.46 -6.12 12.06
N SER A 151 12.74 -7.42 12.08
CA SER A 151 13.08 -8.16 13.31
C SER A 151 14.49 -7.86 13.79
N GLU A 152 15.46 -7.78 12.87
CA GLU A 152 16.87 -7.58 13.20
C GLU A 152 17.27 -6.11 13.22
N ARG A 153 16.39 -5.19 12.79
CA ARG A 153 16.63 -3.73 12.79
C ARG A 153 17.90 -3.35 12.03
N THR A 154 18.14 -4.04 10.91
CA THR A 154 19.33 -3.90 10.06
C THR A 154 18.95 -3.56 8.63
N VAL A 155 19.87 -2.93 7.91
CA VAL A 155 19.82 -2.81 6.45
C VAL A 155 20.84 -3.77 5.85
N TRP A 156 20.39 -4.64 4.96
CA TRP A 156 21.22 -5.61 4.27
C TRP A 156 21.55 -5.11 2.88
N PHE A 157 22.84 -4.96 2.60
CA PHE A 157 23.35 -4.71 1.26
C PHE A 157 23.73 -6.05 0.62
N VAL A 158 23.21 -6.31 -0.56
CA VAL A 158 23.51 -7.52 -1.35
C VAL A 158 24.02 -7.07 -2.71
N THR A 159 25.20 -7.53 -3.09
CA THR A 159 25.78 -7.23 -4.40
C THR A 159 25.43 -8.29 -5.44
N ASP A 160 25.60 -7.98 -6.72
CA ASP A 160 25.36 -8.93 -7.83
C ASP A 160 26.27 -10.17 -7.79
N ASP A 161 27.48 -10.05 -7.24
CA ASP A 161 28.40 -11.18 -7.02
C ASP A 161 28.08 -11.97 -5.73
N GLY A 162 27.03 -11.57 -5.01
CA GLY A 162 26.50 -12.27 -3.84
C GLY A 162 27.21 -11.94 -2.54
N GLU A 163 28.05 -10.90 -2.50
CA GLU A 163 28.54 -10.35 -1.24
C GLU A 163 27.39 -9.72 -0.45
N GLN A 164 27.42 -9.91 0.85
CA GLN A 164 26.33 -9.50 1.75
C GLN A 164 26.92 -8.78 2.95
N LEU A 165 26.35 -7.63 3.28
CA LEU A 165 26.73 -6.83 4.44
C LEU A 165 25.48 -6.41 5.21
N ALA A 166 25.43 -6.75 6.49
CA ALA A 166 24.45 -6.20 7.41
C ALA A 166 24.99 -4.89 8.01
N MET A 167 24.22 -3.81 7.89
CA MET A 167 24.44 -2.54 8.55
C MET A 167 23.50 -2.42 9.73
N GLU A 168 24.07 -2.41 10.94
CA GLU A 168 23.34 -2.07 12.15
C GLU A 168 23.14 -0.55 12.24
N ILE A 169 21.95 -0.14 12.66
CA ILE A 169 21.65 1.27 12.91
C ILE A 169 21.40 1.44 14.41
N PRO A 170 22.36 1.99 15.17
CA PRO A 170 22.24 2.10 16.62
C PRO A 170 20.96 2.81 17.05
N GLY A 171 20.19 2.18 17.95
CA GLY A 171 18.94 2.75 18.49
C GLY A 171 17.79 2.87 17.48
N ALA A 172 17.86 2.23 16.31
CA ALA A 172 16.70 2.10 15.44
C ALA A 172 15.60 1.21 16.06
N GLY A 173 14.36 1.45 15.63
CA GLY A 173 13.24 0.53 15.85
C GLY A 173 13.19 -0.54 14.77
N ASN A 174 12.01 -1.05 14.48
CA ASN A 174 11.78 -1.87 13.29
C ASN A 174 12.07 -1.05 12.02
N LEU A 175 12.91 -1.59 11.13
CA LEU A 175 13.21 -0.97 9.84
C LEU A 175 12.33 -1.59 8.74
N SER A 176 11.60 -0.75 8.00
CA SER A 176 10.63 -1.20 6.99
C SER A 176 10.80 -0.49 5.64
N GLY A 177 10.03 0.53 5.30
CA GLY A 177 10.15 1.20 4.00
C GLY A 177 11.55 1.78 3.79
N ILE A 178 12.06 1.67 2.56
CA ILE A 178 13.35 2.22 2.15
C ILE A 178 13.24 2.86 0.76
N VAL A 179 13.83 4.04 0.59
CA VAL A 179 13.91 4.77 -0.70
C VAL A 179 15.31 5.32 -0.91
N SER A 180 15.75 5.44 -2.17
CA SER A 180 17.02 6.06 -2.55
C SER A 180 16.78 7.45 -3.14
N ASP A 181 17.48 8.47 -2.66
CA ASP A 181 17.65 9.75 -3.33
C ASP A 181 19.02 9.78 -4.02
N ASP A 182 19.07 9.30 -5.25
CA ASP A 182 20.31 9.21 -6.03
C ASP A 182 20.88 10.60 -6.38
N VAL A 183 20.04 11.65 -6.39
CA VAL A 183 20.49 13.03 -6.65
C VAL A 183 21.24 13.59 -5.45
N ARG A 184 20.79 13.26 -4.23
CA ARG A 184 21.36 13.76 -2.97
C ARG A 184 22.27 12.76 -2.28
N ASN A 185 22.44 11.56 -2.86
CA ASN A 185 23.23 10.45 -2.31
C ASN A 185 22.83 10.09 -0.87
N VAL A 186 21.52 9.91 -0.64
CA VAL A 186 20.99 9.48 0.66
C VAL A 186 19.92 8.41 0.48
N GLY A 187 20.05 7.30 1.22
CA GLY A 187 18.96 6.33 1.39
C GLY A 187 18.15 6.68 2.64
N TRP A 188 16.84 6.78 2.53
CA TRP A 188 15.96 6.99 3.70
C TRP A 188 15.28 5.69 4.08
N VAL A 189 15.31 5.39 5.38
CA VAL A 189 14.69 4.20 5.97
C VAL A 189 13.68 4.63 7.04
N ALA A 190 12.51 4.01 7.04
CA ALA A 190 11.52 4.19 8.09
C ALA A 190 11.94 3.40 9.34
N SER A 191 11.83 4.03 10.50
CA SER A 191 12.08 3.41 11.80
C SER A 191 10.87 3.62 12.70
N GLY A 192 10.28 2.53 13.16
CA GLY A 192 9.06 2.56 13.98
C GLY A 192 8.87 1.29 14.80
N HIS A 193 7.64 1.06 15.24
CA HIS A 193 7.22 -0.16 15.94
C HIS A 193 6.02 -0.75 15.21
N ILE A 194 6.27 -1.75 14.37
CA ILE A 194 5.26 -2.34 13.47
C ILE A 194 5.14 -3.86 13.62
N ASP A 195 6.03 -4.50 14.39
CA ASP A 195 6.06 -5.96 14.55
C ASP A 195 5.05 -6.51 15.58
N GLY A 196 4.34 -5.61 16.28
CA GLY A 196 3.34 -5.95 17.30
C GLY A 196 3.91 -6.43 18.63
N SER A 197 5.22 -6.33 18.85
CA SER A 197 5.85 -6.67 20.13
C SER A 197 5.48 -5.68 21.24
N GLU A 198 5.50 -6.13 22.50
CA GLU A 198 5.36 -5.25 23.67
C GLU A 198 6.73 -4.74 24.17
N ASP A 199 7.83 -5.11 23.51
CA ASP A 199 9.19 -4.96 24.03
C ASP A 199 9.59 -3.48 24.21
N GLY A 200 10.24 -3.20 25.36
CA GLY A 200 10.32 -1.89 26.02
C GLY A 200 11.67 -1.17 26.00
N ASP A 201 12.53 -1.43 25.01
CA ASP A 201 13.74 -0.62 24.82
C ASP A 201 13.40 0.69 24.09
N ALA A 202 14.01 1.79 24.52
CA ALA A 202 13.87 3.07 23.82
C ALA A 202 14.49 2.96 22.42
N PHE A 203 13.70 3.27 21.40
CA PHE A 203 14.15 3.33 20.01
C PHE A 203 13.85 4.70 19.39
N PHE A 204 14.51 4.97 18.27
CA PHE A 204 14.27 6.15 17.47
C PHE A 204 13.10 5.90 16.51
N ALA A 205 12.01 6.66 16.64
CA ALA A 205 10.90 6.66 15.68
C ALA A 205 11.05 7.83 14.71
N GLY A 206 11.05 7.57 13.39
CA GLY A 206 11.26 8.59 12.37
C GLY A 206 11.91 8.07 11.10
N LEU A 207 12.48 9.00 10.34
CA LEU A 207 13.29 8.70 9.16
C LEU A 207 14.77 8.67 9.55
N ILE A 208 15.47 7.65 9.08
CA ILE A 208 16.93 7.51 9.22
C ILE A 208 17.54 7.62 7.83
N GLY A 209 18.43 8.59 7.64
CA GLY A 209 19.16 8.79 6.39
C GLY A 209 20.53 8.13 6.44
N ILE A 210 20.79 7.23 5.50
CA ILE A 210 22.06 6.56 5.25
C ILE A 210 22.80 7.34 4.16
N THR A 211 23.99 7.84 4.47
CA THR A 211 24.83 8.60 3.55
C THR A 211 26.07 7.80 3.15
N ASN A 212 26.96 8.39 2.36
CA ASN A 212 28.26 7.78 2.03
C ASN A 212 29.22 7.69 3.22
N ASP A 213 28.91 8.34 4.36
CA ASP A 213 29.63 8.15 5.61
C ASP A 213 28.91 7.06 6.44
N PRO A 214 29.47 5.84 6.54
CA PRO A 214 28.81 4.72 7.22
C PRO A 214 28.71 4.91 8.74
N ASP A 215 29.45 5.86 9.31
CA ASP A 215 29.44 6.14 10.75
C ASP A 215 28.46 7.26 11.13
N GLN A 216 27.81 7.90 10.14
CA GLN A 216 26.91 9.02 10.35
C GLN A 216 25.53 8.80 9.73
N PHE A 217 24.51 8.83 10.60
CA PHE A 217 23.11 8.75 10.22
C PHE A 217 22.41 10.10 10.38
N LEU A 218 21.67 10.51 9.35
CA LEU A 218 20.70 11.60 9.49
C LEU A 218 19.48 11.08 10.26
N ARG A 219 18.90 11.90 11.13
CA ARG A 219 17.73 11.51 11.93
C ARG A 219 16.70 12.61 11.91
N VAL A 220 15.52 12.28 11.42
CA VAL A 220 14.35 13.17 11.41
C VAL A 220 13.24 12.49 12.19
N ALA A 221 13.01 12.99 13.41
CA ALA A 221 12.07 12.37 14.35
C ALA A 221 10.63 12.48 13.81
N ALA A 222 9.87 11.39 13.96
CA ALA A 222 8.44 11.43 13.76
C ALA A 222 7.74 12.14 14.95
N PRO A 223 6.51 12.66 14.74
CA PRO A 223 5.68 13.09 15.86
C PRO A 223 5.47 11.96 16.89
N VAL A 224 5.22 12.32 18.15
CA VAL A 224 5.06 11.33 19.24
C VAL A 224 3.91 10.36 18.93
N GLY A 225 4.19 9.05 19.03
CA GLY A 225 3.22 7.98 18.82
C GLY A 225 3.06 7.53 17.37
N VAL A 226 3.77 8.14 16.44
CA VAL A 226 3.74 7.78 15.01
C VAL A 226 4.72 6.65 14.71
N ASN A 227 4.26 5.66 13.95
CA ASN A 227 5.06 4.53 13.51
C ASN A 227 5.14 4.51 11.98
N LEU A 228 6.21 5.09 11.43
CA LEU A 228 6.39 5.14 9.99
C LEU A 228 6.67 3.73 9.44
N SER A 229 6.11 3.42 8.27
CA SER A 229 6.41 2.20 7.54
C SER A 229 6.82 2.46 6.09
N ASP A 230 5.87 2.61 5.17
CA ASP A 230 6.21 2.75 3.76
C ASP A 230 6.66 4.16 3.42
N LEU A 231 7.60 4.24 2.48
CA LEU A 231 8.21 5.48 2.03
C LEU A 231 8.03 5.65 0.53
N HIS A 232 7.88 6.91 0.12
CA HIS A 232 7.97 7.32 -1.28
C HIS A 232 8.78 8.61 -1.38
N ILE A 233 9.66 8.70 -2.37
CA ILE A 233 10.40 9.92 -2.67
C ILE A 233 9.91 10.50 -3.99
N ALA A 234 9.48 11.75 -3.96
CA ALA A 234 9.06 12.49 -5.14
C ALA A 234 10.26 13.10 -5.88
N ASP A 235 10.05 13.49 -7.14
CA ASP A 235 11.09 14.05 -8.03
C ASP A 235 11.76 15.31 -7.45
N ASP A 236 11.04 16.08 -6.63
CA ASP A 236 11.56 17.26 -5.94
C ASP A 236 12.44 16.92 -4.72
N GLY A 237 12.56 15.64 -4.36
CA GLY A 237 13.27 15.12 -3.19
C GLY A 237 12.45 15.12 -1.90
N THR A 238 11.16 15.40 -1.98
CA THR A 238 10.26 15.28 -0.83
C THR A 238 10.03 13.81 -0.51
N VAL A 239 10.28 13.42 0.75
CA VAL A 239 9.98 12.08 1.26
C VAL A 239 8.60 12.09 1.91
N TYR A 240 7.73 11.22 1.43
CA TYR A 240 6.44 10.90 2.03
C TYR A 240 6.56 9.59 2.80
N ALA A 241 5.90 9.52 3.95
CA ALA A 241 5.90 8.35 4.81
C ALA A 241 4.49 8.06 5.32
N SER A 242 4.08 6.80 5.30
CA SER A 242 2.80 6.34 5.85
C SER A 242 2.97 5.80 7.27
N ASP A 243 1.91 5.93 8.07
CA ASP A 243 1.79 5.29 9.38
C ASP A 243 0.64 4.27 9.34
N PRO A 244 0.94 2.97 9.13
CA PRO A 244 -0.10 1.94 8.97
C PRO A 244 -0.90 1.69 10.26
N LEU A 245 -0.40 2.14 11.42
CA LEU A 245 -1.07 1.97 12.71
C LEU A 245 -1.94 3.17 13.08
N GLY A 246 -1.40 4.37 12.91
CA GLY A 246 -2.06 5.63 13.23
C GLY A 246 -2.89 6.23 12.10
N GLY A 247 -2.73 5.78 10.85
CA GLY A 247 -3.56 6.21 9.72
C GLY A 247 -3.23 7.59 9.16
N GLY A 248 -2.05 8.11 9.44
CA GLY A 248 -1.57 9.42 8.98
C GLY A 248 -0.57 9.30 7.83
N ILE A 249 -0.39 10.41 7.10
CA ILE A 249 0.67 10.57 6.10
C ILE A 249 1.54 11.75 6.50
N TYR A 250 2.84 11.58 6.38
CA TYR A 250 3.84 12.55 6.80
C TYR A 250 4.74 12.93 5.63
N ARG A 251 5.33 14.12 5.70
CA ARG A 251 6.15 14.68 4.64
C ARG A 251 7.38 15.37 5.18
N MET A 252 8.54 15.04 4.63
CA MET A 252 9.80 15.75 4.82
C MET A 252 10.22 16.34 3.47
N LYS A 253 10.19 17.67 3.35
CA LYS A 253 10.68 18.36 2.15
C LYS A 253 12.19 18.14 1.99
N ALA A 254 12.66 18.17 0.75
CA ALA A 254 14.09 18.05 0.45
C ALA A 254 14.94 19.02 1.29
N GLY A 255 15.96 18.49 1.96
CA GLY A 255 16.87 19.26 2.83
C GLY A 255 16.28 19.71 4.16
N SER A 256 15.02 19.38 4.47
CA SER A 256 14.43 19.60 5.78
C SER A 256 14.98 18.64 6.82
N SER A 257 15.01 19.06 8.08
CA SER A 257 15.28 18.21 9.25
C SER A 257 14.03 17.97 10.09
N THR A 258 12.85 18.32 9.57
CA THR A 258 11.56 18.16 10.24
C THR A 258 10.60 17.34 9.38
N LEU A 259 9.87 16.43 10.04
CA LEU A 259 8.79 15.67 9.45
C LEU A 259 7.44 16.32 9.82
N GLU A 260 6.69 16.75 8.81
CA GLU A 260 5.39 17.42 8.98
C GLU A 260 4.25 16.42 8.79
N THR A 261 3.15 16.58 9.54
CA THR A 261 1.90 15.88 9.23
C THR A 261 1.29 16.47 7.96
N LEU A 262 1.18 15.66 6.90
CA LEU A 262 0.47 16.02 5.68
C LEU A 262 -1.01 15.70 5.81
N ILE A 263 -1.33 14.48 6.24
CA ILE A 263 -2.68 14.00 6.49
C ILE A 263 -2.77 13.52 7.94
N ALA A 264 -3.81 13.99 8.64
CA ALA A 264 -3.98 13.75 10.06
C ALA A 264 -4.14 12.24 10.36
N PRO A 265 -3.61 11.75 11.49
CA PRO A 265 -3.92 10.42 12.01
C PRO A 265 -5.43 10.15 12.06
N GLY A 266 -5.81 8.90 11.82
CA GLY A 266 -7.21 8.44 11.75
C GLY A 266 -7.91 8.74 10.42
N THR A 267 -7.23 9.30 9.42
CA THR A 267 -7.83 9.48 8.08
C THR A 267 -7.89 8.17 7.30
N PHE A 268 -6.83 7.38 7.38
CA PHE A 268 -6.72 6.06 6.75
C PHE A 268 -6.75 4.96 7.80
N ARG A 269 -7.13 3.73 7.40
CA ARG A 269 -7.13 2.61 8.35
C ARG A 269 -5.77 1.92 8.44
N SER A 270 -5.11 1.76 7.30
CA SER A 270 -3.83 1.06 7.15
C SER A 270 -3.14 1.56 5.88
N PRO A 271 -2.71 2.84 5.82
CA PRO A 271 -1.99 3.35 4.67
C PRO A 271 -0.65 2.62 4.53
N GLN A 272 -0.39 2.06 3.35
CA GLN A 272 0.84 1.35 2.98
C GLN A 272 1.54 2.15 1.86
N GLY A 273 1.64 1.59 0.66
CA GLY A 273 2.31 2.18 -0.50
C GLY A 273 1.82 3.58 -0.91
N LEU A 274 2.76 4.35 -1.45
CA LEU A 274 2.61 5.75 -1.81
C LEU A 274 3.21 6.01 -3.19
N ALA A 275 2.55 6.82 -4.02
CA ALA A 275 3.11 7.22 -5.31
C ALA A 275 2.68 8.64 -5.70
N SER A 276 3.59 9.45 -6.25
CA SER A 276 3.25 10.77 -6.78
C SER A 276 2.54 10.68 -8.14
N SER A 277 1.60 11.58 -8.40
CA SER A 277 1.07 11.83 -9.74
C SER A 277 2.13 12.39 -10.66
N ALA A 278 1.91 12.25 -11.97
CA ALA A 278 2.87 12.69 -12.99
C ALA A 278 3.12 14.21 -12.97
N ASP A 279 2.13 15.00 -12.56
CA ASP A 279 2.24 16.45 -12.38
C ASP A 279 2.78 16.87 -11.01
N GLY A 280 3.03 15.91 -10.10
CA GLY A 280 3.49 16.16 -8.74
C GLY A 280 2.46 16.84 -7.82
N GLY A 281 1.21 17.05 -8.27
CA GLY A 281 0.17 17.74 -7.51
C GLY A 281 -0.63 16.83 -6.57
N ARG A 282 -0.49 15.51 -6.69
CA ARG A 282 -1.21 14.51 -5.90
C ARG A 282 -0.30 13.39 -5.42
N LEU A 283 -0.75 12.76 -4.34
CA LEU A 283 -0.22 11.49 -3.83
C LEU A 283 -1.31 10.42 -3.90
N TYR A 284 -1.04 9.33 -4.58
CA TYR A 284 -1.80 8.09 -4.47
C TYR A 284 -1.39 7.38 -3.19
N VAL A 285 -2.37 6.96 -2.39
CA VAL A 285 -2.13 6.27 -1.11
C VAL A 285 -2.95 4.99 -1.12
N SER A 286 -2.31 3.82 -1.03
CA SER A 286 -3.05 2.58 -0.78
C SER A 286 -3.41 2.49 0.69
N ASP A 287 -4.69 2.62 1.03
CA ASP A 287 -5.21 2.12 2.29
C ASP A 287 -5.54 0.63 2.11
N TYR A 288 -4.71 -0.23 2.72
CA TYR A 288 -4.75 -1.68 2.56
C TYR A 288 -6.15 -2.27 2.71
N ARG A 289 -6.99 -1.67 3.56
CA ARG A 289 -8.34 -2.17 3.86
C ARG A 289 -9.42 -1.67 2.91
N TYR A 290 -9.26 -0.49 2.32
CA TYR A 290 -10.38 0.25 1.74
C TYR A 290 -10.15 0.84 0.35
N GLY A 291 -8.95 0.71 -0.20
CA GLY A 291 -8.65 1.01 -1.59
C GLY A 291 -7.55 2.05 -1.76
N ILE A 292 -7.46 2.63 -2.97
CA ILE A 292 -6.50 3.69 -3.25
C ILE A 292 -7.17 5.06 -3.10
N ALA A 293 -6.57 5.92 -2.29
CA ALA A 293 -6.96 7.30 -2.12
C ALA A 293 -6.10 8.25 -2.98
N LEU A 294 -6.65 9.42 -3.26
CA LEU A 294 -5.99 10.56 -3.89
C LEU A 294 -5.89 11.67 -2.85
N VAL A 295 -4.67 12.08 -2.52
CA VAL A 295 -4.42 13.25 -1.68
C VAL A 295 -3.98 14.39 -2.59
N ASP A 296 -4.74 15.47 -2.58
CA ASP A 296 -4.36 16.74 -3.21
C ASP A 296 -3.31 17.44 -2.32
N LEU A 297 -2.12 17.70 -2.85
CA LEU A 297 -0.97 18.15 -2.05
C LEU A 297 -1.03 19.64 -1.68
N ASP A 298 -1.84 20.43 -2.40
CA ASP A 298 -2.03 21.85 -2.12
C ASP A 298 -3.09 22.07 -1.04
N THR A 299 -4.19 21.32 -1.11
CA THR A 299 -5.37 21.50 -0.24
C THR A 299 -5.46 20.50 0.90
N GLY A 300 -4.76 19.36 0.81
CA GLY A 300 -4.91 18.24 1.73
C GLY A 300 -6.23 17.46 1.55
N LEU A 301 -7.00 17.74 0.50
CA LEU A 301 -8.26 17.04 0.23
C LEU A 301 -7.98 15.57 -0.09
N VAL A 302 -8.72 14.67 0.55
CA VAL A 302 -8.65 13.23 0.30
C VAL A 302 -9.92 12.76 -0.41
N THR A 303 -9.73 12.16 -1.58
CA THR A 303 -10.78 11.55 -2.39
C THR A 303 -10.39 10.12 -2.73
N ARG A 304 -11.31 9.34 -3.30
CA ARG A 304 -11.02 7.96 -3.72
C ARG A 304 -10.61 7.89 -5.19
N LEU A 305 -9.65 7.04 -5.52
CA LEU A 305 -9.39 6.64 -6.90
C LEU A 305 -10.57 5.80 -7.39
N ALA A 306 -11.28 6.28 -8.41
CA ALA A 306 -12.40 5.55 -8.99
C ALA A 306 -11.93 4.51 -10.02
N SER A 307 -12.82 3.61 -10.44
CA SER A 307 -12.55 2.64 -11.50
C SER A 307 -13.68 2.61 -12.53
N ASP A 308 -13.33 2.65 -13.80
CA ASP A 308 -14.23 2.44 -14.95
C ASP A 308 -14.30 0.97 -15.37
N VAL A 309 -13.38 0.16 -14.86
CA VAL A 309 -13.31 -1.28 -15.13
C VAL A 309 -13.51 -2.07 -13.82
N PRO A 310 -13.95 -3.34 -13.89
CA PRO A 310 -13.97 -4.20 -12.72
C PRO A 310 -12.55 -4.41 -12.17
N ALA A 311 -12.24 -3.76 -11.05
CA ALA A 311 -10.98 -3.91 -10.34
C ALA A 311 -11.22 -4.03 -8.83
N ILE A 312 -10.32 -4.75 -8.15
CA ILE A 312 -10.17 -4.72 -6.70
C ILE A 312 -8.99 -3.81 -6.41
N LEU A 313 -9.23 -2.72 -5.69
CA LEU A 313 -8.25 -1.66 -5.43
C LEU A 313 -7.73 -1.66 -3.98
N ASP A 314 -8.21 -2.55 -3.11
CA ASP A 314 -7.68 -2.78 -1.76
C ASP A 314 -6.69 -3.96 -1.73
N GLY A 315 -6.16 -4.25 -0.54
CA GLY A 315 -5.14 -5.27 -0.31
C GLY A 315 -3.82 -4.97 -1.00
N VAL A 316 -3.55 -3.70 -1.29
CA VAL A 316 -2.31 -3.21 -1.90
C VAL A 316 -1.31 -2.92 -0.78
N ASP A 317 -0.17 -3.59 -0.86
CA ASP A 317 0.97 -3.45 0.04
C ASP A 317 1.90 -2.36 -0.50
N GLY A 318 2.68 -2.67 -1.53
CA GLY A 318 3.45 -1.68 -2.29
C GLY A 318 2.71 -1.08 -3.48
N LEU A 319 2.93 0.22 -3.72
CA LEU A 319 2.31 1.00 -4.81
C LEU A 319 3.35 1.94 -5.44
N TRP A 320 3.48 1.91 -6.75
CA TRP A 320 4.39 2.78 -7.51
C TRP A 320 3.72 3.31 -8.77
N ARG A 321 4.18 4.45 -9.29
CA ARG A 321 3.79 4.93 -10.62
C ARG A 321 4.87 4.58 -11.65
N HIS A 322 4.48 4.01 -12.78
CA HIS A 322 5.32 3.81 -13.96
C HIS A 322 4.56 4.30 -15.18
N GLY A 323 5.04 5.39 -15.79
CA GLY A 323 4.30 6.07 -16.87
C GLY A 323 2.90 6.50 -16.44
N ASP A 324 1.89 6.05 -17.18
CA ASP A 324 0.46 6.26 -16.94
C ASP A 324 -0.19 5.16 -16.08
N ARG A 325 0.61 4.28 -15.48
CA ARG A 325 0.14 3.13 -14.69
C ARG A 325 0.52 3.26 -13.22
N LEU A 326 -0.36 2.75 -12.36
CA LEU A 326 -0.01 2.36 -10.99
C LEU A 326 0.32 0.87 -10.98
N ILE A 327 1.51 0.53 -10.50
CA ILE A 327 1.95 -0.84 -10.25
C ILE A 327 1.69 -1.16 -8.80
N ALA A 328 0.89 -2.19 -8.53
CA ALA A 328 0.41 -2.52 -7.19
C ALA A 328 0.74 -3.98 -6.85
N VAL A 329 1.51 -4.19 -5.78
CA VAL A 329 1.67 -5.50 -5.14
C VAL A 329 0.47 -5.74 -4.24
N GLN A 330 -0.35 -6.73 -4.58
CA GLN A 330 -1.61 -7.03 -3.90
C GLN A 330 -1.55 -8.36 -3.15
N ASN A 331 -0.94 -8.37 -1.96
CA ASN A 331 -0.92 -9.54 -1.08
C ASN A 331 -2.24 -9.74 -0.30
N GLY A 332 -3.10 -8.72 -0.19
CA GLY A 332 -4.40 -8.80 0.48
C GLY A 332 -5.54 -9.38 -0.38
N THR A 333 -5.20 -9.94 -1.54
CA THR A 333 -6.19 -10.44 -2.51
C THR A 333 -6.03 -11.95 -2.76
N SER A 334 -7.08 -12.60 -3.24
CA SER A 334 -7.05 -14.03 -3.57
C SER A 334 -7.35 -14.26 -5.06
N PRO A 335 -6.40 -14.75 -5.87
CA PRO A 335 -4.99 -14.98 -5.50
C PRO A 335 -4.22 -13.67 -5.29
N MET A 336 -3.13 -13.74 -4.53
CA MET A 336 -2.12 -12.67 -4.48
C MET A 336 -1.59 -12.42 -5.89
N ARG A 337 -1.33 -11.15 -6.21
CA ARG A 337 -0.95 -10.72 -7.55
C ARG A 337 -0.18 -9.40 -7.55
N ILE A 338 0.51 -9.13 -8.64
CA ILE A 338 0.99 -7.80 -9.00
C ILE A 338 0.14 -7.32 -10.17
N SER A 339 -0.48 -6.15 -10.01
CA SER A 339 -1.39 -5.56 -10.99
C SER A 339 -0.83 -4.26 -11.54
N ALA A 340 -1.10 -3.98 -12.81
CA ALA A 340 -0.93 -2.66 -13.41
C ALA A 340 -2.30 -2.03 -13.67
N PHE A 341 -2.53 -0.85 -13.09
CA PHE A 341 -3.75 -0.07 -13.28
C PHE A 341 -3.43 1.14 -14.15
N ARG A 342 -3.87 1.12 -15.42
CA ARG A 342 -3.73 2.29 -16.28
C ARG A 342 -4.71 3.36 -15.83
N LEU A 343 -4.19 4.56 -15.65
CA LEU A 343 -4.96 5.72 -15.25
C LEU A 343 -5.56 6.43 -16.46
N SER A 344 -6.63 7.17 -16.22
CA SER A 344 -7.13 8.21 -17.12
C SER A 344 -6.12 9.36 -17.25
N ASP A 345 -6.25 10.18 -18.29
CA ASP A 345 -5.32 11.30 -18.56
C ASP A 345 -5.22 12.28 -17.38
N ASP A 346 -6.32 12.47 -16.64
CA ASP A 346 -6.36 13.31 -15.43
C ASP A 346 -5.86 12.57 -14.17
N GLY A 347 -5.57 11.28 -14.24
CA GLY A 347 -5.11 10.46 -13.12
C GLY A 347 -6.16 10.18 -12.04
N LEU A 348 -7.45 10.40 -12.30
CA LEU A 348 -8.51 10.30 -11.28
C LEU A 348 -9.22 8.95 -11.27
N ARG A 349 -9.05 8.15 -12.32
CA ARG A 349 -9.76 6.87 -12.51
C ARG A 349 -8.85 5.81 -13.11
N VAL A 350 -9.02 4.57 -12.67
CA VAL A 350 -8.50 3.38 -13.36
C VAL A 350 -9.37 3.09 -14.57
N VAL A 351 -8.77 3.05 -15.75
CA VAL A 351 -9.45 2.79 -17.03
C VAL A 351 -9.08 1.44 -17.63
N GLU A 352 -8.07 0.78 -17.09
CA GLU A 352 -7.65 -0.58 -17.46
C GLU A 352 -6.95 -1.24 -16.27
N ALA A 353 -7.17 -2.54 -16.09
CA ALA A 353 -6.53 -3.33 -15.05
C ALA A 353 -5.92 -4.58 -15.69
N GLU A 354 -4.62 -4.77 -15.50
CA GLU A 354 -3.84 -5.89 -16.00
C GLU A 354 -3.18 -6.62 -14.83
N VAL A 355 -3.11 -7.95 -14.90
CA VAL A 355 -2.38 -8.76 -13.92
C VAL A 355 -1.03 -9.14 -14.51
N LEU A 356 0.05 -8.58 -13.98
CA LEU A 356 1.41 -8.81 -14.44
C LEU A 356 2.00 -10.12 -13.92
N GLU A 357 1.69 -10.45 -12.66
CA GLU A 357 2.09 -11.69 -12.01
C GLU A 357 1.00 -12.14 -11.03
N ARG A 358 0.75 -13.45 -10.89
CA ARG A 358 -0.18 -13.97 -9.86
C ARG A 358 0.13 -15.38 -9.49
N LYS A 359 -0.18 -15.72 -8.22
CA LYS A 359 -0.10 -17.10 -7.72
C LYS A 359 1.23 -17.77 -8.12
N ASN A 360 2.33 -17.02 -8.00
CA ASN A 360 3.65 -17.58 -8.21
C ASN A 360 3.87 -18.68 -7.15
N PRO A 361 4.20 -19.93 -7.55
CA PRO A 361 4.38 -21.03 -6.61
C PRO A 361 5.54 -20.85 -5.64
N GLU A 362 6.46 -19.92 -5.92
CA GLU A 362 7.57 -19.56 -5.03
C GLU A 362 7.20 -18.47 -4.02
N TRP A 363 6.05 -17.79 -4.19
CA TRP A 363 5.60 -16.80 -3.22
C TRP A 363 5.04 -17.45 -1.97
N THR A 364 5.41 -16.89 -0.82
CA THR A 364 4.60 -16.92 0.38
C THR A 364 3.74 -15.67 0.45
N GLU A 365 4.38 -14.51 0.40
CA GLU A 365 3.75 -13.20 0.41
C GLU A 365 4.65 -12.20 -0.34
N PRO A 366 4.22 -11.62 -1.47
CA PRO A 366 4.99 -10.53 -2.09
C PRO A 366 4.81 -9.25 -1.27
N LEU A 367 5.90 -8.54 -1.00
CA LEU A 367 5.91 -7.28 -0.23
C LEU A 367 6.47 -6.12 -1.08
N SER A 368 6.80 -5.02 -0.39
CA SER A 368 7.29 -3.78 -0.96
C SER A 368 8.69 -3.88 -1.61
N GLY A 369 9.12 -2.77 -2.21
CA GLY A 369 10.14 -2.74 -3.24
C GLY A 369 10.38 -1.36 -3.85
N SER A 370 11.00 -1.35 -5.03
CA SER A 370 11.25 -0.12 -5.81
C SER A 370 11.19 -0.38 -7.30
N ILE A 371 10.86 0.65 -8.07
CA ILE A 371 11.01 0.64 -9.52
C ILE A 371 12.34 1.29 -9.88
N ARG A 372 13.11 0.61 -10.72
CA ARG A 372 14.31 1.17 -11.37
C ARG A 372 14.23 0.84 -12.85
N GLU A 373 14.32 1.88 -13.68
CA GLU A 373 14.12 1.77 -15.13
C GLU A 373 12.74 1.19 -15.45
N ASP A 374 12.67 0.08 -16.19
CA ASP A 374 11.44 -0.61 -16.57
C ASP A 374 11.28 -1.94 -15.83
N ALA A 375 11.66 -1.99 -14.55
CA ALA A 375 11.46 -3.15 -13.71
C ALA A 375 11.10 -2.78 -12.26
N LEU A 376 10.17 -3.57 -11.70
CA LEU A 376 9.89 -3.62 -10.27
C LEU A 376 10.82 -4.65 -9.61
N TYR A 377 11.53 -4.21 -8.58
CA TYR A 377 12.30 -5.06 -7.68
C TYR A 377 11.56 -5.14 -6.35
N TYR A 378 11.24 -6.34 -5.89
CA TYR A 378 10.38 -6.53 -4.72
C TYR A 378 10.76 -7.78 -3.93
N VAL A 379 10.33 -7.83 -2.67
CA VAL A 379 10.46 -9.01 -1.82
C VAL A 379 9.43 -10.07 -2.25
N GLY A 380 9.89 -11.25 -2.69
CA GLY A 380 9.02 -12.28 -3.27
C GLY A 380 8.40 -13.27 -2.28
N ASN A 381 9.05 -13.49 -1.14
CA ASN A 381 8.63 -14.45 -0.11
C ASN A 381 8.69 -13.84 1.29
N GLY A 382 7.97 -12.73 1.47
CA GLY A 382 7.67 -12.15 2.78
C GLY A 382 7.25 -13.20 3.80
N GLN A 383 7.68 -12.99 5.04
CA GLN A 383 7.72 -14.04 6.05
C GLN A 383 6.87 -13.74 7.28
N TRP A 384 5.91 -12.81 7.22
CA TRP A 384 5.07 -12.44 8.36
C TRP A 384 4.37 -13.65 9.00
N ASP A 385 4.04 -14.70 8.24
CA ASP A 385 3.46 -15.95 8.77
C ASP A 385 4.40 -16.81 9.64
N ARG A 386 5.69 -16.46 9.66
CA ARG A 386 6.78 -17.09 10.43
C ARG A 386 7.21 -16.28 11.63
N PHE A 387 6.64 -15.08 11.85
CA PHE A 387 6.99 -14.21 12.96
C PHE A 387 5.75 -13.82 13.76
N GLU A 388 5.90 -13.73 15.08
CA GLU A 388 4.92 -13.18 16.01
C GLU A 388 5.66 -12.23 16.96
N ALA A 389 5.22 -10.97 17.05
CA ALA A 389 5.88 -9.96 17.88
C ALA A 389 7.40 -9.86 17.59
N GLY A 390 7.77 -9.84 16.30
CA GLY A 390 9.16 -9.76 15.84
C GLY A 390 10.00 -11.03 16.07
N LYS A 391 9.44 -12.10 16.63
CA LYS A 391 10.16 -13.34 16.96
C LYS A 391 9.72 -14.50 16.08
N PRO A 392 10.63 -15.40 15.64
CA PRO A 392 10.25 -16.57 14.87
C PRO A 392 9.23 -17.44 15.62
N VAL A 393 8.19 -17.88 14.92
CA VAL A 393 7.18 -18.81 15.44
C VAL A 393 7.80 -20.21 15.56
N ASP A 394 7.47 -20.92 16.65
CA ASP A 394 7.93 -22.28 16.89
C ASP A 394 7.66 -23.22 15.70
N GLY A 395 8.71 -23.88 15.22
CA GLY A 395 8.63 -24.79 14.07
C GLY A 395 8.57 -24.11 12.70
N LYS A 396 8.64 -22.78 12.64
CA LYS A 396 8.67 -21.99 11.40
C LYS A 396 9.89 -21.03 11.39
N PRO A 397 11.13 -21.54 11.33
CA PRO A 397 12.30 -20.66 11.29
C PRO A 397 12.29 -19.79 10.04
N ALA A 398 12.94 -18.63 10.12
CA ALA A 398 13.21 -17.78 8.97
C ALA A 398 13.95 -18.57 7.88
N VAL A 399 13.61 -18.27 6.63
CA VAL A 399 14.26 -18.80 5.43
C VAL A 399 14.94 -17.66 4.67
N PRO A 400 15.83 -17.94 3.70
CA PRO A 400 16.38 -16.88 2.86
C PRO A 400 15.27 -16.14 2.10
N THR A 401 15.37 -14.81 2.03
CA THR A 401 14.39 -13.95 1.36
C THR A 401 14.81 -13.71 -0.09
N GLN A 402 13.92 -13.99 -1.03
CA GLN A 402 14.08 -13.76 -2.46
C GLN A 402 13.82 -12.29 -2.79
N ILE A 403 14.77 -11.65 -3.46
CA ILE A 403 14.55 -10.40 -4.17
C ILE A 403 14.24 -10.74 -5.62
N ARG A 404 13.07 -10.33 -6.09
CA ARG A 404 12.56 -10.66 -7.41
C ARG A 404 12.50 -9.42 -8.29
N ARG A 405 12.71 -9.63 -9.59
CA ARG A 405 12.64 -8.59 -10.62
C ARG A 405 11.52 -8.93 -11.60
N LEU A 406 10.54 -8.04 -11.71
CA LEU A 406 9.44 -8.10 -12.67
C LEU A 406 9.63 -6.98 -13.70
N LYS A 407 9.68 -7.32 -14.99
CA LYS A 407 9.72 -6.32 -16.06
C LYS A 407 8.35 -5.65 -16.23
N LEU A 408 8.35 -4.33 -16.43
CA LEU A 408 7.17 -3.48 -16.59
C LEU A 408 6.93 -3.07 -18.04
#